data_AF-A0A1G9U9S9-F1
#
_entry.id   AF-A0A1G9U9S9-F1
#
_cell.length_a   1.000
_cell.length_b   1.000
_cell.length_c   1.000
_cell.angle_alpha   90.00
_cell.angle_beta   90.00
_cell.angle_gamma   90.00
#
_symmetry.space_group_name_H-M   'P 1'
#
loop_
_entity.id
_entity.type
_entity.pdbx_description
1 polymer ?
#
loop_
_entity_poly.entity_id
_entity_poly.type
_entity_poly.pdbx_seq_one_letter_code
_entity_poly.pdbx_strand_id
1 'polypeptide(L)'
;MKKILVGFLCAITMMFSVALAFAAETSNALISPNTTVAMTLKSPAVQYTLKINCQNVDLGTLRIVEMKEQIMVPLRITAEALGFTVTWDGERRAVNMDNGTMKTDLTLGEDNYFAYSSKAIGMTAPQRLGVAPTIIKGSIYVPLDFFKILVTDPNCVSIKDSVISISTGSTKRDEIPNPLINYSTLDEARKAIGFTFAVPTILPDGYQMKDIIVINNNLVEIFYLKGDSQIIYRTAKGNADISGDYNGYDKVKTVTVGNAKITVKGKSDSIKLATWRKDGASFSLSFDEAVNEKALSTIIKSIKE
;
A
#
# COMPACT_ATOMS: atom_id res chain seq x y z
N MET A 1 -56.53 -29.38 15.06
CA MET A 1 -57.74 -28.71 15.58
C MET A 1 -57.44 -28.05 16.92
N LYS A 2 -57.78 -26.77 17.00
CA LYS A 2 -57.99 -25.86 18.14
C LYS A 2 -57.47 -26.20 19.56
N LYS A 3 -56.63 -25.26 20.03
CA LYS A 3 -56.71 -24.48 21.29
C LYS A 3 -56.52 -25.19 22.64
N ILE A 4 -55.47 -24.78 23.36
CA ILE A 4 -55.49 -24.72 24.83
C ILE A 4 -54.96 -23.35 25.27
N LEU A 5 -55.78 -22.69 26.08
CA LEU A 5 -55.61 -21.40 26.74
C LEU A 5 -55.33 -21.68 28.22
N VAL A 6 -54.18 -21.24 28.74
CA VAL A 6 -53.84 -21.17 30.17
C VAL A 6 -52.85 -20.01 30.27
N GLY A 7 -52.89 -19.02 31.15
CA GLY A 7 -53.68 -18.73 32.33
C GLY A 7 -52.85 -17.65 33.06
N PHE A 8 -53.41 -16.46 33.24
CA PHE A 8 -52.86 -15.41 34.10
C PHE A 8 -52.94 -15.87 35.56
N LEU A 9 -51.95 -15.53 36.42
CA LEU A 9 -52.14 -14.80 37.70
C LEU A 9 -50.91 -14.87 38.64
N CYS A 10 -50.30 -13.69 38.87
CA CYS A 10 -49.85 -13.09 40.14
C CYS A 10 -49.02 -13.88 41.18
N ALA A 11 -47.86 -13.31 41.59
CA ALA A 11 -47.60 -12.92 42.99
C ALA A 11 -46.27 -12.15 43.12
N ILE A 12 -46.36 -10.91 43.61
CA ILE A 12 -45.25 -10.07 44.09
C ILE A 12 -45.10 -10.33 45.58
N THR A 13 -43.89 -10.59 46.07
CA THR A 13 -43.51 -10.38 47.47
C THR A 13 -42.06 -9.88 47.56
N MET A 14 -41.91 -8.60 47.95
CA MET A 14 -40.68 -8.04 48.52
C MET A 14 -40.54 -8.50 49.97
N MET A 15 -39.32 -8.77 50.45
CA MET A 15 -38.88 -8.37 51.80
C MET A 15 -37.36 -8.13 51.85
N PHE A 16 -37.03 -6.97 52.39
CA PHE A 16 -35.72 -6.54 52.90
C PHE A 16 -35.32 -7.31 54.16
N SER A 17 -34.02 -7.48 54.39
CA SER A 17 -33.45 -7.31 55.74
C SER A 17 -31.95 -6.99 55.68
N VAL A 18 -31.58 -5.94 56.40
CA VAL A 18 -30.24 -5.42 56.69
C VAL A 18 -29.82 -6.03 58.03
N ALA A 19 -28.57 -6.44 58.23
CA ALA A 19 -27.52 -5.77 59.01
C ALA A 19 -26.46 -6.84 59.39
N LEU A 20 -25.27 -6.60 59.95
CA LEU A 20 -24.69 -5.47 60.69
C LEU A 20 -23.15 -5.66 60.67
N ALA A 21 -22.43 -4.56 60.87
CA ALA A 21 -20.98 -4.41 60.75
C ALA A 21 -20.16 -5.01 61.93
N PHE A 22 -18.85 -5.17 61.70
CA PHE A 22 -17.81 -5.09 62.74
C PHE A 22 -16.84 -3.95 62.42
N ALA A 23 -16.74 -2.98 63.34
CA ALA A 23 -15.58 -2.10 63.59
C ALA A 23 -14.69 -2.79 64.64
N ALA A 24 -13.41 -2.49 64.93
CA ALA A 24 -12.52 -1.35 64.72
C ALA A 24 -11.06 -1.91 64.62
N GLU A 25 -10.00 -1.16 64.33
CA GLU A 25 -9.33 -0.25 65.27
C GLU A 25 -8.44 0.80 64.59
N THR A 26 -8.19 1.83 65.38
CA THR A 26 -7.63 3.15 65.10
C THR A 26 -6.10 3.20 65.07
N SER A 27 -5.54 3.94 64.12
CA SER A 27 -4.27 4.65 64.29
C SER A 27 -4.35 5.99 63.57
N ASN A 28 -4.46 7.07 64.35
CA ASN A 28 -4.32 8.44 63.88
C ASN A 28 -2.87 8.70 63.49
N ALA A 29 -2.63 9.02 62.21
CA ALA A 29 -1.49 9.81 61.80
C ALA A 29 -2.00 10.94 60.89
N LEU A 30 -1.97 12.16 61.42
CA LEU A 30 -2.31 13.40 60.74
C LEU A 30 -1.25 13.70 59.66
N ILE A 31 -1.60 13.57 58.37
CA ILE A 31 -0.89 14.22 57.25
C ILE A 31 -1.92 14.66 56.18
N SER A 32 -1.80 15.92 55.76
CA SER A 32 -2.65 16.75 54.88
C SER A 32 -3.43 16.09 53.72
N PRO A 33 -4.64 16.59 53.36
CA PRO A 33 -5.33 16.18 52.15
C PRO A 33 -4.88 17.08 50.99
N ASN A 34 -3.89 16.62 50.24
CA ASN A 34 -3.82 16.92 48.81
C ASN A 34 -2.89 15.91 48.12
N THR A 35 -3.23 14.63 48.25
CA THR A 35 -2.75 13.63 47.30
C THR A 35 -3.70 13.67 46.12
N THR A 36 -3.38 14.51 45.14
CA THR A 36 -3.91 14.35 43.79
C THR A 36 -3.52 12.94 43.36
N VAL A 37 -4.51 12.06 43.24
CA VAL A 37 -4.35 10.80 42.51
C VAL A 37 -3.93 11.23 41.12
N ALA A 38 -2.64 11.07 40.81
CA ALA A 38 -2.16 11.15 39.46
C ALA A 38 -2.88 10.04 38.70
N MET A 39 -3.98 10.41 38.03
CA MET A 39 -4.56 9.59 36.98
C MET A 39 -3.44 9.32 36.01
N THR A 40 -3.02 8.07 35.94
CA THR A 40 -2.07 7.58 34.95
C THR A 40 -2.53 8.08 33.58
N LEU A 41 -1.75 8.99 32.99
CA LEU A 41 -1.95 9.46 31.63
C LEU A 41 -2.00 8.21 30.73
N LYS A 42 -3.19 7.92 30.18
CA LYS A 42 -3.36 6.95 29.10
C LYS A 42 -2.36 7.28 27.98
N SER A 43 -1.76 6.23 27.44
CA SER A 43 -0.75 6.18 26.37
C SER A 43 -0.77 7.34 25.36
N PRO A 44 0.39 7.68 24.76
CA PRO A 44 0.42 8.62 23.64
C PRO A 44 -0.62 8.20 22.59
N ALA A 45 -1.45 9.17 22.17
CA ALA A 45 -2.43 8.95 21.12
C ALA A 45 -1.71 8.37 19.90
N VAL A 46 -2.01 7.12 19.57
CA VAL A 46 -1.42 6.44 18.40
C VAL A 46 -1.79 7.28 17.18
N GLN A 47 -0.78 7.91 16.56
CA GLN A 47 -1.02 8.63 15.32
C GLN A 47 -0.95 7.65 14.17
N TYR A 48 -2.11 7.36 13.59
CA TYR A 48 -2.19 6.53 12.42
C TYR A 48 -1.78 7.29 11.16
N THR A 49 -1.09 6.60 10.27
CA THR A 49 -0.91 7.03 8.87
C THR A 49 -1.86 6.24 7.97
N LEU A 50 -2.27 6.83 6.84
CA LEU A 50 -3.18 6.20 5.89
C LEU A 50 -2.47 5.93 4.57
N LYS A 51 -2.56 4.67 4.11
CA LYS A 51 -2.16 4.25 2.77
C LYS A 51 -3.36 3.73 2.01
N ILE A 52 -3.52 4.17 0.77
CA ILE A 52 -4.53 3.67 -0.15
C ILE A 52 -3.82 3.15 -1.39
N ASN A 53 -4.02 1.88 -1.75
CA ASN A 53 -3.33 1.24 -2.89
C ASN A 53 -1.81 1.49 -2.88
N CYS A 54 -1.18 1.28 -1.72
CA CYS A 54 0.25 1.49 -1.45
C CYS A 54 0.76 2.95 -1.48
N GLN A 55 -0.10 3.93 -1.77
CA GLN A 55 0.25 5.35 -1.76
C GLN A 55 -0.12 5.99 -0.42
N ASN A 56 0.77 6.83 0.12
CA ASN A 56 0.47 7.62 1.30
C ASN A 56 -0.62 8.65 0.97
N VAL A 57 -1.64 8.75 1.82
CA VAL A 57 -2.66 9.79 1.75
C VAL A 57 -2.32 10.88 2.76
N ASP A 58 -2.10 12.09 2.27
CA ASP A 58 -1.89 13.25 3.13
C ASP A 58 -3.21 13.70 3.76
N LEU A 59 -3.35 13.48 5.07
CA LEU A 59 -4.54 13.88 5.83
C LEU A 59 -4.57 15.39 6.13
N GLY A 60 -3.49 16.14 5.85
CA GLY A 60 -3.38 17.56 6.16
C GLY A 60 -3.62 17.84 7.64
N THR A 61 -4.71 18.53 7.97
CA THR A 61 -5.12 18.81 9.36
C THR A 61 -6.06 17.75 9.95
N LEU A 62 -6.58 16.83 9.14
CA LEU A 62 -7.44 15.73 9.57
C LEU A 62 -6.63 14.67 10.32
N ARG A 63 -7.27 13.97 11.25
CA ARG A 63 -6.63 12.93 12.05
C ARG A 63 -7.56 11.74 12.15
N ILE A 64 -6.99 10.55 12.03
CA ILE A 64 -7.70 9.31 12.36
C ILE A 64 -7.94 9.30 13.86
N VAL A 65 -9.15 8.93 14.28
CA VAL A 65 -9.55 8.96 15.70
C VAL A 65 -10.14 7.64 16.11
N GLU A 66 -10.04 7.30 17.39
CA GLU A 66 -10.76 6.17 17.96
C GLU A 66 -12.04 6.66 18.63
N MET A 67 -13.15 5.99 18.35
CA MET A 67 -14.46 6.29 18.92
C MET A 67 -15.19 4.98 19.21
N LYS A 68 -15.62 4.78 20.47
CA LYS A 68 -16.32 3.55 20.91
C LYS A 68 -15.61 2.27 20.43
N GLU A 69 -14.30 2.19 20.63
CA GLU A 69 -13.46 1.04 20.24
C GLU A 69 -13.37 0.80 18.72
N GLN A 70 -13.89 1.72 17.89
CA GLN A 70 -13.71 1.70 16.44
C GLN A 70 -12.72 2.77 15.98
N ILE A 71 -11.89 2.41 15.01
CA ILE A 71 -11.03 3.37 14.31
C ILE A 71 -11.88 4.08 13.26
N MET A 72 -11.93 5.40 13.34
CA MET A 72 -12.70 6.27 12.48
C MET A 72 -11.77 7.05 11.54
N VAL A 73 -12.07 7.02 10.25
CA VAL A 73 -11.29 7.70 9.21
C VAL A 73 -12.12 8.79 8.51
N PRO A 74 -11.50 9.86 7.99
CA PRO A 74 -12.22 10.91 7.28
C PRO A 74 -12.75 10.39 5.94
N LEU A 75 -14.07 10.32 5.80
CA LEU A 75 -14.76 9.64 4.70
C LEU A 75 -14.31 10.13 3.33
N ARG A 76 -14.34 11.46 3.12
CA ARG A 76 -14.14 12.06 1.80
C ARG A 76 -12.78 11.70 1.20
N ILE A 77 -11.71 12.02 1.92
CA ILE A 77 -10.34 11.81 1.42
C ILE A 77 -10.03 10.32 1.22
N THR A 78 -10.54 9.46 2.12
CA THR A 78 -10.33 8.02 2.01
C THR A 78 -11.12 7.43 0.84
N ALA A 79 -12.37 7.83 0.63
CA ALA A 79 -13.21 7.33 -0.47
C ALA A 79 -12.76 7.87 -1.84
N GLU A 80 -12.39 9.15 -1.94
CA GLU A 80 -11.88 9.75 -3.18
C GLU A 80 -10.54 9.12 -3.61
N ALA A 81 -9.65 8.79 -2.66
CA ALA A 81 -8.43 8.03 -2.95
C ALA A 81 -8.69 6.60 -3.46
N LEU A 82 -9.87 6.03 -3.17
CA LEU A 82 -10.34 4.75 -3.70
C LEU A 82 -11.12 4.90 -5.04
N GLY A 83 -11.19 6.11 -5.58
CA GLY A 83 -11.86 6.41 -6.85
C GLY A 83 -13.37 6.68 -6.75
N PHE A 84 -13.91 6.86 -5.55
CA PHE A 84 -15.31 7.25 -5.38
C PHE A 84 -15.49 8.76 -5.56
N THR A 85 -16.54 9.14 -6.28
CA THR A 85 -17.10 10.49 -6.18
C THR A 85 -17.94 10.58 -4.91
N VAL A 86 -17.77 11.63 -4.11
CA VAL A 86 -18.48 11.81 -2.82
C VAL A 86 -19.36 13.06 -2.87
N THR A 87 -20.68 12.87 -2.91
CA THR A 87 -21.68 13.95 -3.03
C THR A 87 -22.52 14.05 -1.76
N TRP A 88 -22.83 15.26 -1.32
CA TRP A 88 -23.70 15.51 -0.16
C TRP A 88 -25.14 15.81 -0.60
N ASP A 89 -26.09 15.11 0.00
CA ASP A 89 -27.53 15.37 -0.09
C ASP A 89 -28.00 16.01 1.22
N GLY A 90 -28.19 17.33 1.19
CA GLY A 90 -28.59 18.11 2.36
C GLY A 90 -30.02 17.86 2.83
N GLU A 91 -30.93 17.50 1.92
CA GLU A 91 -32.33 17.22 2.24
C GLU A 91 -32.46 15.89 2.98
N ARG A 92 -31.76 14.87 2.49
CA ARG A 92 -31.75 13.53 3.10
C ARG A 92 -30.71 13.34 4.19
N ARG A 93 -29.86 14.34 4.40
CA ARG A 93 -28.69 14.27 5.30
C ARG A 93 -27.81 13.04 5.03
N ALA A 94 -27.62 12.76 3.75
CA ALA A 94 -26.95 11.56 3.26
C ALA A 94 -25.73 11.91 2.38
N VAL A 95 -24.75 11.01 2.37
CA VAL A 95 -23.61 11.06 1.45
C VAL A 95 -23.79 9.99 0.39
N ASN A 96 -23.87 10.40 -0.86
CA ASN A 96 -23.95 9.48 -1.99
C ASN A 96 -22.54 9.27 -2.55
N MET A 97 -22.13 8.01 -2.68
CA MET A 97 -20.82 7.65 -3.20
C MET A 97 -20.93 6.70 -4.38
N ASP A 98 -20.13 6.92 -5.43
CA ASP A 98 -20.09 6.09 -6.63
C ASP A 98 -18.69 6.10 -7.26
N ASN A 99 -18.13 4.93 -7.57
CA ASN A 99 -16.86 4.79 -8.32
C ASN A 99 -17.05 4.21 -9.73
N GLY A 100 -18.28 4.18 -10.24
CA GLY A 100 -18.68 3.58 -11.50
C GLY A 100 -18.82 2.05 -11.46
N THR A 101 -18.55 1.43 -10.31
CA THR A 101 -18.70 -0.03 -10.09
C THR A 101 -19.58 -0.34 -8.88
N MET A 102 -19.31 0.33 -7.76
CA MET A 102 -20.06 0.25 -6.52
C MET A 102 -20.60 1.64 -6.14
N LYS A 103 -21.79 1.66 -5.55
CA LYS A 103 -22.43 2.82 -4.94
C LYS A 103 -22.87 2.52 -3.51
N THR A 104 -23.13 3.58 -2.77
CA THR A 104 -23.75 3.53 -1.45
C THR A 104 -24.33 4.89 -1.11
N ASP A 105 -25.37 4.88 -0.28
CA ASP A 105 -25.95 6.07 0.34
C ASP A 105 -25.75 5.96 1.85
N LEU A 106 -25.05 6.92 2.41
CA LEU A 106 -24.64 6.91 3.79
C LEU A 106 -25.37 7.99 4.58
N THR A 107 -26.32 7.60 5.42
CA THR A 107 -27.10 8.53 6.26
C THR A 107 -26.32 8.87 7.53
N LEU A 108 -26.20 10.17 7.84
CA LEU A 108 -25.54 10.61 9.08
C LEU A 108 -26.32 10.15 10.32
N GLY A 109 -25.62 9.60 11.30
CA GLY A 109 -26.20 9.15 12.57
C GLY A 109 -26.85 7.76 12.53
N GLU A 110 -26.89 7.09 11.38
CA GLU A 110 -27.40 5.73 11.26
C GLU A 110 -26.26 4.69 11.19
N ASP A 111 -26.25 3.75 12.13
CA ASP A 111 -25.34 2.59 12.09
C ASP A 111 -25.93 1.50 11.18
N ASN A 112 -25.91 1.78 9.87
CA ASN A 112 -26.42 0.88 8.85
C ASN A 112 -25.63 1.09 7.55
N TYR A 113 -24.84 0.10 7.18
CA TYR A 113 -23.90 0.18 6.07
C TYR A 113 -24.17 -0.89 5.03
N PHE A 114 -24.25 -0.49 3.76
CA PHE A 114 -24.42 -1.38 2.63
C PHE A 114 -23.83 -0.74 1.37
N ALA A 115 -23.52 -1.54 0.37
CA ALA A 115 -23.10 -1.07 -0.95
C ALA A 115 -23.85 -1.86 -2.03
N TYR A 116 -24.08 -1.25 -3.18
CA TYR A 116 -24.78 -1.85 -4.30
C TYR A 116 -24.07 -1.56 -5.62
N SER A 117 -24.28 -2.39 -6.63
CA SER A 117 -23.58 -2.24 -7.91
C SER A 117 -24.11 -1.04 -8.70
N SER A 118 -23.20 -0.29 -9.33
CA SER A 118 -23.53 0.78 -10.27
C SER A 118 -24.06 0.25 -11.61
N LYS A 119 -23.84 -1.03 -11.92
CA LYS A 119 -24.05 -1.63 -13.26
C LYS A 119 -24.98 -2.85 -13.27
N ALA A 120 -25.27 -3.43 -12.13
CA ALA A 120 -26.08 -4.64 -12.02
C ALA A 120 -27.04 -4.58 -10.82
N ILE A 121 -28.05 -5.44 -10.83
CA ILE A 121 -28.96 -5.62 -9.69
C ILE A 121 -28.24 -6.51 -8.67
N GLY A 122 -27.53 -5.89 -7.73
CA GLY A 122 -26.80 -6.57 -6.67
C GLY A 122 -26.44 -5.62 -5.53
N MET A 123 -26.61 -6.07 -4.29
CA MET A 123 -26.35 -5.29 -3.08
C MET A 123 -25.78 -6.18 -1.97
N THR A 124 -24.91 -5.64 -1.14
CA THR A 124 -24.42 -6.31 0.08
C THR A 124 -25.54 -6.38 1.12
N ALA A 125 -25.52 -7.40 1.98
CA ALA A 125 -26.37 -7.38 3.17
C ALA A 125 -26.03 -6.14 4.04
N PRO A 126 -27.03 -5.40 4.57
CA PRO A 126 -26.77 -4.31 5.50
C PRO A 126 -26.06 -4.80 6.76
N GLN A 127 -25.08 -4.02 7.23
CA GLN A 127 -24.26 -4.35 8.40
C GLN A 127 -24.25 -3.19 9.40
N ARG A 128 -24.11 -3.54 10.68
CA ARG A 128 -23.85 -2.61 11.77
C ARG A 128 -22.38 -2.71 12.17
N LEU A 129 -21.71 -1.57 12.28
CA LEU A 129 -20.30 -1.48 12.65
C LEU A 129 -20.10 -0.91 14.07
N GLY A 130 -21.20 -0.65 14.79
CA GLY A 130 -21.18 -0.21 16.20
C GLY A 130 -21.04 1.30 16.39
N VAL A 131 -20.69 2.03 15.32
CA VAL A 131 -20.60 3.49 15.30
C VAL A 131 -21.17 3.99 13.99
N ALA A 132 -22.07 4.98 14.08
CA ALA A 132 -22.67 5.63 12.92
C ALA A 132 -21.73 6.68 12.29
N PRO A 133 -21.94 7.05 11.02
CA PRO A 133 -21.24 8.17 10.39
C PRO A 133 -21.49 9.46 11.17
N THR A 134 -20.42 10.19 11.47
CA THR A 134 -20.50 11.36 12.35
C THR A 134 -19.61 12.50 11.87
N ILE A 135 -19.97 13.72 12.21
CA ILE A 135 -19.18 14.90 11.86
C ILE A 135 -18.23 15.22 13.01
N ILE A 136 -16.93 15.29 12.70
CA ILE A 136 -15.87 15.69 13.63
C ILE A 136 -15.14 16.87 12.99
N LYS A 137 -15.20 18.04 13.65
CA LYS A 137 -14.57 19.28 13.17
C LYS A 137 -14.91 19.61 11.70
N GLY A 138 -16.17 19.42 11.32
CA GLY A 138 -16.67 19.74 9.97
C GLY A 138 -16.39 18.68 8.89
N SER A 139 -15.73 17.56 9.22
CA SER A 139 -15.51 16.44 8.30
C SER A 139 -16.31 15.22 8.73
N ILE A 140 -16.83 14.46 7.78
CA ILE A 140 -17.56 13.21 8.05
C ILE A 140 -16.56 12.09 8.29
N TYR A 141 -16.75 11.34 9.35
CA TYR A 141 -15.96 10.19 9.73
C TYR A 141 -16.81 8.93 9.73
N VAL A 142 -16.21 7.83 9.30
CA VAL A 142 -16.82 6.50 9.26
C VAL A 142 -15.90 5.46 9.89
N PRO A 143 -16.44 4.34 10.41
CA PRO A 143 -15.63 3.22 10.85
C PRO A 143 -14.76 2.71 9.71
N LEU A 144 -13.51 2.37 10.00
CA LEU A 144 -12.56 1.84 9.01
C LEU A 144 -13.11 0.60 8.29
N ASP A 145 -13.84 -0.25 9.01
CA ASP A 145 -14.44 -1.47 8.47
C ASP A 145 -15.54 -1.23 7.43
N PHE A 146 -16.05 0.00 7.33
CA PHE A 146 -16.97 0.39 6.26
C PHE A 146 -16.37 0.14 4.87
N PHE A 147 -15.06 0.33 4.70
CA PHE A 147 -14.40 0.14 3.42
C PHE A 147 -14.39 -1.33 2.98
N LYS A 148 -14.49 -2.29 3.91
CA LYS A 148 -14.67 -3.73 3.58
C LYS A 148 -16.00 -3.99 2.87
N ILE A 149 -17.05 -3.28 3.29
CA ILE A 149 -18.38 -3.35 2.69
C ILE A 149 -18.37 -2.63 1.34
N LEU A 150 -17.80 -1.42 1.30
CA LEU A 150 -17.81 -0.56 0.13
C LEU A 150 -17.08 -1.17 -1.07
N VAL A 151 -15.95 -1.85 -0.82
CA VAL A 151 -15.14 -2.50 -1.87
C VAL A 151 -15.40 -4.00 -1.99
N THR A 152 -16.31 -4.54 -1.17
CA THR A 152 -16.72 -5.95 -1.14
C THR A 152 -15.58 -6.94 -0.93
N ASP A 153 -14.58 -6.57 -0.14
CA ASP A 153 -13.43 -7.41 0.19
C ASP A 153 -13.13 -7.32 1.69
N PRO A 154 -13.34 -8.40 2.46
CA PRO A 154 -13.16 -8.38 3.91
C PRO A 154 -11.71 -8.17 4.35
N ASN A 155 -10.73 -8.47 3.48
CA ASN A 155 -9.31 -8.30 3.82
C ASN A 155 -8.72 -7.05 3.17
N CYS A 156 -9.52 -6.10 2.67
CA CYS A 156 -9.00 -4.89 2.02
C CYS A 156 -8.30 -3.95 3.01
N VAL A 157 -8.66 -4.03 4.29
CA VAL A 157 -8.10 -3.22 5.38
C VAL A 157 -7.05 -4.03 6.14
N SER A 158 -5.90 -3.41 6.42
CA SER A 158 -4.91 -3.92 7.36
C SER A 158 -4.34 -2.80 8.23
N ILE A 159 -3.91 -3.16 9.44
CA ILE A 159 -3.28 -2.25 10.40
C ILE A 159 -1.98 -2.89 10.88
N LYS A 160 -0.85 -2.23 10.62
CA LYS A 160 0.47 -2.68 11.08
C LYS A 160 1.31 -1.48 11.47
N ASP A 161 1.93 -1.50 12.64
CA ASP A 161 2.85 -0.45 13.12
C ASP A 161 2.26 0.98 13.01
N SER A 162 0.96 1.14 13.34
CA SER A 162 0.20 2.40 13.20
C SER A 162 0.00 2.88 11.75
N VAL A 163 0.23 2.02 10.76
CA VAL A 163 -0.10 2.27 9.36
C VAL A 163 -1.40 1.55 9.05
N ILE A 164 -2.44 2.31 8.69
CA ILE A 164 -3.69 1.79 8.15
C ILE A 164 -3.53 1.72 6.63
N SER A 165 -3.76 0.55 6.04
CA SER A 165 -3.72 0.35 4.60
C SER A 165 -5.06 -0.17 4.10
N ILE A 166 -5.60 0.47 3.06
CA ILE A 166 -6.81 0.02 2.34
C ILE A 166 -6.45 -0.24 0.87
N SER A 167 -6.73 -1.45 0.39
CA SER A 167 -6.44 -1.86 -0.99
C SER A 167 -7.68 -2.41 -1.68
N THR A 168 -8.02 -1.91 -2.85
CA THR A 168 -9.07 -2.49 -3.70
C THR A 168 -8.48 -3.60 -4.57
N GLY A 169 -9.27 -4.65 -4.85
CA GLY A 169 -8.86 -5.88 -5.55
C GLY A 169 -8.35 -5.76 -6.99
N SER A 170 -7.96 -4.56 -7.46
CA SER A 170 -6.94 -4.40 -8.49
C SER A 170 -5.51 -4.62 -7.96
N THR A 171 -5.35 -4.81 -6.64
CA THR A 171 -4.10 -5.20 -5.97
C THR A 171 -4.33 -6.25 -4.88
N LYS A 172 -4.82 -7.44 -5.27
CA LYS A 172 -4.64 -8.67 -4.48
C LYS A 172 -4.23 -9.84 -5.36
N ARG A 173 -2.94 -10.11 -5.36
CA ARG A 173 -2.45 -11.45 -5.04
C ARG A 173 -1.41 -11.28 -3.94
N ASP A 174 -1.34 -12.26 -3.04
CA ASP A 174 -0.37 -12.37 -1.95
C ASP A 174 0.96 -11.72 -2.34
N GLU A 175 1.52 -10.83 -1.51
CA GLU A 175 2.87 -10.33 -1.75
C GLU A 175 3.87 -11.47 -1.46
N ILE A 176 4.00 -12.40 -2.42
CA ILE A 176 5.32 -12.63 -3.00
C ILE A 176 5.82 -11.21 -3.31
N PRO A 177 6.93 -10.74 -2.70
CA PRO A 177 7.43 -9.39 -2.93
C PRO A 177 7.28 -9.10 -4.41
N ASN A 178 6.55 -8.04 -4.80
CA ASN A 178 6.40 -7.74 -6.22
C ASN A 178 7.83 -7.69 -6.75
N PRO A 179 8.21 -8.67 -7.59
CA PRO A 179 9.60 -8.84 -7.90
C PRO A 179 10.08 -7.55 -8.56
N LEU A 180 9.24 -6.82 -9.29
CA LEU A 180 9.60 -5.60 -10.01
C LEU A 180 9.10 -4.34 -9.28
N ILE A 181 10.01 -3.58 -8.67
CA ILE A 181 9.71 -2.29 -8.03
C ILE A 181 10.29 -1.15 -8.86
N ASN A 182 9.45 -0.17 -9.24
CA ASN A 182 9.87 1.02 -10.00
C ASN A 182 10.40 2.13 -9.08
N TYR A 183 11.44 2.82 -9.50
CA TYR A 183 12.05 3.96 -8.81
C TYR A 183 12.12 5.18 -9.73
N SER A 184 11.96 6.37 -9.16
CA SER A 184 12.05 7.62 -9.91
C SER A 184 13.49 8.09 -10.08
N THR A 185 14.40 7.63 -9.22
CA THR A 185 15.82 8.04 -9.24
C THR A 185 16.77 6.86 -9.04
N LEU A 186 18.01 7.01 -9.53
CA LEU A 186 19.07 6.03 -9.30
C LEU A 186 19.42 5.88 -7.82
N ASP A 187 19.34 6.96 -7.04
CA ASP A 187 19.70 6.94 -5.63
C ASP A 187 18.70 6.15 -4.79
N GLU A 188 17.41 6.23 -5.10
CA GLU A 188 16.40 5.38 -4.47
C GLU A 188 16.62 3.90 -4.83
N ALA A 189 16.92 3.59 -6.10
CA ALA A 189 17.19 2.23 -6.54
C ALA A 189 18.46 1.65 -5.86
N ARG A 190 19.54 2.43 -5.75
CA ARG A 190 20.78 2.07 -5.04
C ARG A 190 20.52 1.80 -3.56
N LYS A 191 19.72 2.65 -2.91
CA LYS A 191 19.33 2.48 -1.51
C LYS A 191 18.51 1.20 -1.32
N ALA A 192 17.59 0.92 -2.22
CA ALA A 192 16.73 -0.26 -2.15
C ALA A 192 17.51 -1.57 -2.35
N ILE A 193 18.42 -1.60 -3.32
CA ILE A 193 19.20 -2.80 -3.64
C ILE A 193 20.41 -3.00 -2.71
N GLY A 194 20.75 -1.99 -1.91
CA GLY A 194 21.83 -2.07 -0.92
C GLY A 194 23.23 -2.12 -1.52
N PHE A 195 23.40 -1.65 -2.76
CA PHE A 195 24.71 -1.44 -3.36
C PHE A 195 24.72 -0.33 -4.40
N THR A 196 25.89 0.26 -4.58
CA THR A 196 26.14 1.31 -5.56
C THR A 196 26.45 0.70 -6.92
N PHE A 197 25.85 1.23 -7.97
CA PHE A 197 26.15 0.86 -9.36
C PHE A 197 26.22 2.10 -10.25
N ALA A 198 27.06 1.99 -11.28
CA ALA A 198 27.17 2.96 -12.36
C ALA A 198 26.19 2.64 -13.49
N VAL A 199 25.90 3.63 -14.32
CA VAL A 199 25.05 3.49 -15.50
C VAL A 199 25.75 4.12 -16.72
N PRO A 200 25.39 3.73 -17.95
CA PRO A 200 25.90 4.42 -19.14
C PRO A 200 25.62 5.92 -19.11
N THR A 201 26.66 6.73 -19.27
CA THR A 201 26.53 8.19 -19.43
C THR A 201 26.58 8.62 -20.90
N ILE A 202 26.96 7.71 -21.80
CA ILE A 202 26.95 7.91 -23.25
C ILE A 202 26.12 6.79 -23.88
N LEU A 203 25.13 7.19 -24.67
CA LEU A 203 24.25 6.32 -25.44
C LEU A 203 24.17 6.82 -26.89
N PRO A 204 23.67 6.00 -27.83
CA PRO A 204 23.32 6.49 -29.16
C PRO A 204 22.33 7.65 -29.08
N ASP A 205 22.38 8.55 -30.07
CA ASP A 205 21.57 9.77 -30.07
C ASP A 205 20.07 9.47 -29.97
N GLY A 206 19.38 10.25 -29.13
CA GLY A 206 17.93 10.19 -28.93
C GLY A 206 17.43 9.26 -27.82
N TYR A 207 18.30 8.45 -27.21
CA TYR A 207 17.92 7.60 -26.08
C TYR A 207 17.88 8.37 -24.76
N GLN A 208 16.80 8.21 -24.00
CA GLN A 208 16.62 8.81 -22.67
C GLN A 208 16.25 7.75 -21.64
N MET A 209 16.83 7.85 -20.44
CA MET A 209 16.47 6.98 -19.31
C MET A 209 15.00 7.19 -18.95
N LYS A 210 14.22 6.11 -18.90
CA LYS A 210 12.78 6.17 -18.63
C LYS A 210 12.39 5.46 -17.35
N ASP A 211 12.67 4.16 -17.27
CA ASP A 211 12.23 3.31 -16.17
C ASP A 211 13.44 2.71 -15.46
N ILE A 212 13.42 2.74 -14.13
CA ILE A 212 14.42 2.12 -13.24
C ILE A 212 13.69 1.11 -12.38
N ILE A 213 13.98 -0.17 -12.58
CA ILE A 213 13.29 -1.26 -11.91
C ILE A 213 14.29 -2.07 -11.10
N VAL A 214 13.97 -2.35 -9.84
CA VAL A 214 14.68 -3.37 -9.05
C VAL A 214 13.85 -4.65 -9.06
N ILE A 215 14.46 -5.72 -9.57
CA ILE A 215 13.89 -7.05 -9.67
C ILE A 215 14.39 -7.92 -8.51
N ASN A 216 13.50 -8.53 -7.74
CA ASN A 216 13.80 -9.46 -6.63
C ASN A 216 14.82 -8.92 -5.61
N ASN A 217 14.88 -7.60 -5.42
CA ASN A 217 15.88 -6.91 -4.59
C ASN A 217 17.34 -7.26 -4.92
N ASN A 218 17.65 -7.76 -6.13
CA ASN A 218 18.99 -8.22 -6.47
C ASN A 218 19.47 -7.84 -7.88
N LEU A 219 18.55 -7.42 -8.76
CA LEU A 219 18.82 -7.07 -10.15
C LEU A 219 18.26 -5.69 -10.44
N VAL A 220 19.07 -4.79 -11.00
CA VAL A 220 18.59 -3.52 -11.55
C VAL A 220 18.36 -3.71 -13.03
N GLU A 221 17.23 -3.21 -13.53
CA GLU A 221 16.90 -3.09 -14.93
C GLU A 221 16.57 -1.62 -15.25
N ILE A 222 17.23 -1.06 -16.26
CA ILE A 222 17.06 0.33 -16.67
C ILE A 222 16.73 0.37 -18.16
N PHE A 223 15.61 1.03 -18.49
CA PHE A 223 15.16 1.24 -19.85
C PHE A 223 15.61 2.61 -20.34
N TYR A 224 16.23 2.63 -21.52
CA TYR A 224 16.48 3.84 -22.28
C TYR A 224 15.64 3.79 -23.55
N LEU A 225 14.81 4.80 -23.79
CA LEU A 225 13.85 4.81 -24.89
C LEU A 225 14.18 5.87 -25.94
N LYS A 226 13.92 5.54 -27.20
CA LYS A 226 13.93 6.43 -28.36
C LYS A 226 12.77 6.04 -29.28
N GLY A 227 11.65 6.77 -29.18
CA GLY A 227 10.40 6.34 -29.83
C GLY A 227 9.99 4.95 -29.33
N ASP A 228 9.74 4.02 -30.25
CA ASP A 228 9.38 2.63 -29.93
C ASP A 228 10.60 1.71 -29.71
N SER A 229 11.83 2.22 -29.89
CA SER A 229 13.06 1.43 -29.72
C SER A 229 13.64 1.60 -28.33
N GLN A 230 14.13 0.50 -27.74
CA GLN A 230 14.75 0.53 -26.42
C GLN A 230 16.19 -0.01 -26.37
N ILE A 231 16.92 0.44 -25.36
CA ILE A 231 18.14 -0.19 -24.85
C ILE A 231 17.86 -0.56 -23.39
N ILE A 232 18.12 -1.82 -23.03
CA ILE A 232 17.98 -2.30 -21.66
C ILE A 232 19.37 -2.51 -21.08
N TYR A 233 19.66 -1.80 -19.98
CA TYR A 233 20.83 -2.05 -19.17
C TYR A 233 20.43 -2.83 -17.91
N ARG A 234 21.17 -3.88 -17.57
CA ARG A 234 20.99 -4.59 -16.31
C ARG A 234 22.29 -4.73 -15.53
N THR A 235 22.18 -4.72 -14.20
CA THR A 235 23.30 -5.01 -13.29
C THR A 235 22.84 -5.73 -12.03
N ALA A 236 23.63 -6.68 -11.54
CA ALA A 236 23.39 -7.42 -10.31
C ALA A 236 24.72 -7.89 -9.70
N LYS A 237 24.77 -8.01 -8.37
CA LYS A 237 25.87 -8.71 -7.71
C LYS A 237 25.86 -10.19 -8.09
N GLY A 238 27.05 -10.77 -8.23
CA GLY A 238 27.28 -12.15 -8.59
C GLY A 238 27.78 -12.30 -10.03
N ASN A 239 27.71 -13.54 -10.51
CA ASN A 239 28.31 -13.95 -11.78
C ASN A 239 27.30 -14.63 -12.72
N ALA A 240 26.00 -14.63 -12.40
CA ALA A 240 24.98 -15.23 -13.28
C ALA A 240 24.82 -14.41 -14.57
N ASP A 241 24.32 -15.03 -15.64
CA ASP A 241 23.79 -14.26 -16.77
C ASP A 241 22.45 -13.64 -16.33
N ILE A 242 22.35 -12.33 -16.42
CA ILE A 242 21.19 -11.54 -16.00
C ILE A 242 20.47 -10.88 -17.17
N SER A 243 20.89 -11.16 -18.40
CA SER A 243 20.36 -10.50 -19.60
C SER A 243 18.87 -10.69 -19.79
N GLY A 244 18.32 -11.81 -19.32
CA GLY A 244 16.93 -12.20 -19.60
C GLY A 244 16.68 -12.50 -21.08
N ASP A 245 17.74 -12.66 -21.86
CA ASP A 245 17.67 -12.90 -23.29
C ASP A 245 17.94 -14.38 -23.59
N TYR A 246 16.87 -15.08 -23.98
CA TYR A 246 16.89 -16.50 -24.32
C TYR A 246 16.92 -16.75 -25.84
N ASN A 247 17.14 -15.71 -26.65
CA ASN A 247 17.17 -15.85 -28.10
C ASN A 247 18.45 -16.55 -28.59
N GLY A 248 18.30 -17.27 -29.70
CA GLY A 248 19.42 -17.78 -30.48
C GLY A 248 20.04 -16.69 -31.35
N TYR A 249 21.36 -16.70 -31.49
CA TYR A 249 22.10 -15.73 -32.29
C TYR A 249 23.05 -16.43 -33.25
N ASP A 250 23.08 -15.97 -34.51
CA ASP A 250 23.95 -16.50 -35.57
C ASP A 250 25.43 -16.38 -35.19
N LYS A 251 25.79 -15.36 -34.42
CA LYS A 251 27.17 -15.09 -34.00
C LYS A 251 27.24 -14.76 -32.52
N VAL A 252 28.13 -15.47 -31.83
CA VAL A 252 28.56 -15.20 -30.46
C VAL A 252 30.08 -15.06 -30.47
N LYS A 253 30.61 -13.94 -29.97
CA LYS A 253 32.06 -13.74 -29.85
C LYS A 253 32.41 -12.98 -28.59
N THR A 254 33.68 -13.07 -28.18
CA THR A 254 34.22 -12.24 -27.10
C THR A 254 35.02 -11.08 -27.68
N VAL A 255 34.75 -9.87 -27.22
CA VAL A 255 35.51 -8.65 -27.53
C VAL A 255 36.10 -8.07 -26.25
N THR A 256 37.19 -7.33 -26.35
CA THR A 256 37.83 -6.69 -25.19
C THR A 256 37.55 -5.19 -25.21
N VAL A 257 36.99 -4.66 -24.14
CA VAL A 257 36.75 -3.23 -23.96
C VAL A 257 37.44 -2.78 -22.67
N GLY A 258 38.57 -2.08 -22.80
CA GLY A 258 39.43 -1.79 -21.66
C GLY A 258 39.96 -3.10 -21.06
N ASN A 259 39.71 -3.32 -19.77
CA ASN A 259 40.10 -4.56 -19.07
C ASN A 259 38.96 -5.59 -19.01
N ALA A 260 37.78 -5.28 -19.55
CA ALA A 260 36.61 -6.16 -19.50
C ALA A 260 36.52 -7.03 -20.77
N LYS A 261 36.29 -8.33 -20.55
CA LYS A 261 35.94 -9.28 -21.62
C LYS A 261 34.42 -9.28 -21.77
N ILE A 262 33.95 -8.88 -22.95
CA ILE A 262 32.53 -8.73 -23.26
C ILE A 262 32.11 -9.84 -24.21
N THR A 263 31.12 -10.63 -23.83
CA THR A 263 30.47 -11.56 -24.74
C THR A 263 29.41 -10.80 -25.52
N VAL A 264 29.53 -10.75 -26.85
CA VAL A 264 28.58 -10.09 -27.74
C VAL A 264 27.86 -11.11 -28.60
N LYS A 265 26.55 -10.93 -28.75
CA LYS A 265 25.66 -11.79 -29.56
C LYS A 265 24.88 -10.95 -30.57
N GLY A 266 24.70 -11.49 -31.77
CA GLY A 266 24.01 -10.80 -32.86
C GLY A 266 24.15 -11.52 -34.19
N LYS A 267 24.19 -10.73 -35.28
CA LYS A 267 24.32 -11.22 -36.65
C LYS A 267 25.38 -10.43 -37.41
N SER A 268 26.28 -11.10 -38.11
CA SER A 268 27.40 -10.48 -38.83
C SER A 268 28.23 -9.55 -37.92
N ASP A 269 28.20 -8.24 -38.14
CA ASP A 269 28.88 -7.24 -37.28
C ASP A 269 27.91 -6.43 -36.41
N SER A 270 26.61 -6.76 -36.49
CA SER A 270 25.57 -6.17 -35.66
C SER A 270 25.47 -6.91 -34.32
N ILE A 271 25.35 -6.14 -33.24
CA ILE A 271 25.30 -6.62 -31.86
C ILE A 271 23.94 -6.25 -31.27
N LYS A 272 23.24 -7.26 -30.76
CA LYS A 272 21.93 -7.15 -30.11
C LYS A 272 22.01 -7.36 -28.60
N LEU A 273 22.99 -8.13 -28.15
CA LEU A 273 23.24 -8.37 -26.74
C LEU A 273 24.73 -8.30 -26.43
N ALA A 274 25.07 -7.64 -25.33
CA ALA A 274 26.40 -7.68 -24.73
C ALA A 274 26.28 -8.06 -23.26
N THR A 275 27.08 -9.01 -22.78
CA THR A 275 27.16 -9.39 -21.37
C THR A 275 28.61 -9.39 -20.89
N TRP A 276 28.84 -8.94 -19.66
CA TRP A 276 30.16 -8.98 -19.05
C TRP A 276 30.08 -9.04 -17.53
N ARG A 277 31.23 -9.28 -16.91
CA ARG A 277 31.40 -9.28 -15.46
C ARG A 277 32.54 -8.35 -15.09
N LYS A 278 32.39 -7.65 -13.98
CA LYS A 278 33.41 -6.77 -13.42
C LYS A 278 33.20 -6.66 -11.91
N ASP A 279 34.26 -6.78 -11.12
CA ASP A 279 34.26 -6.53 -9.67
C ASP A 279 33.15 -7.25 -8.88
N GLY A 280 32.88 -8.51 -9.25
CA GLY A 280 31.86 -9.33 -8.59
C GLY A 280 30.41 -8.96 -8.94
N ALA A 281 30.21 -8.20 -10.01
CA ALA A 281 28.90 -7.91 -10.59
C ALA A 281 28.80 -8.37 -12.04
N SER A 282 27.60 -8.79 -12.41
CA SER A 282 27.20 -9.08 -13.80
C SER A 282 26.51 -7.88 -14.41
N PHE A 283 26.69 -7.73 -15.72
CA PHE A 283 26.14 -6.64 -16.50
C PHE A 283 25.62 -7.14 -17.85
N SER A 284 24.57 -6.49 -18.36
CA SER A 284 24.13 -6.69 -19.75
C SER A 284 23.62 -5.41 -20.40
N LEU A 285 23.77 -5.33 -21.71
CA LEU A 285 23.11 -4.38 -22.59
C LEU A 285 22.39 -5.14 -23.69
N SER A 286 21.07 -4.92 -23.80
CA SER A 286 20.24 -5.41 -24.90
C SER A 286 19.79 -4.23 -25.77
N PHE A 287 19.74 -4.43 -27.08
CA PHE A 287 19.47 -3.38 -28.07
C PHE A 287 18.38 -3.79 -29.06
N ASP A 288 17.30 -3.01 -29.15
CA ASP A 288 16.32 -3.16 -30.23
C ASP A 288 16.90 -2.72 -31.57
N GLU A 289 17.69 -1.65 -31.58
CA GLU A 289 18.47 -1.24 -32.74
C GLU A 289 19.92 -1.74 -32.57
N ALA A 290 20.33 -2.70 -33.40
CA ALA A 290 21.63 -3.33 -33.24
C ALA A 290 22.78 -2.32 -33.43
N VAL A 291 23.82 -2.45 -32.61
CA VAL A 291 25.00 -1.58 -32.64
C VAL A 291 26.23 -2.30 -33.18
N ASN A 292 27.25 -1.55 -33.58
CA ASN A 292 28.56 -2.12 -33.91
C ASN A 292 29.50 -2.10 -32.68
N GLU A 293 30.67 -2.74 -32.80
CA GLU A 293 31.65 -2.81 -31.70
C GLU A 293 32.15 -1.44 -31.22
N LYS A 294 32.28 -0.45 -32.12
CA LYS A 294 32.76 0.90 -31.76
C LYS A 294 31.75 1.61 -30.87
N ALA A 295 30.46 1.55 -31.23
CA ALA A 295 29.38 2.09 -30.42
C ALA A 295 29.30 1.39 -29.07
N LEU A 296 29.32 0.05 -29.05
CA LEU A 296 29.33 -0.73 -27.80
C LEU A 296 30.52 -0.36 -26.89
N SER A 297 31.72 -0.27 -27.45
CA SER A 297 32.93 0.12 -26.72
C SER A 297 32.80 1.49 -26.07
N THR A 298 32.15 2.43 -26.77
CA THR A 298 31.89 3.79 -26.27
C THR A 298 30.92 3.77 -25.09
N ILE A 299 29.82 3.03 -25.22
CA ILE A 299 28.81 2.90 -24.16
C ILE A 299 29.44 2.28 -22.91
N ILE A 300 30.14 1.15 -23.03
CA ILE A 300 30.73 0.44 -21.89
C ILE A 300 31.79 1.31 -21.18
N LYS A 301 32.63 2.04 -21.92
CA LYS A 301 33.63 2.95 -21.33
C LYS A 301 33.02 4.15 -20.58
N SER A 302 31.76 4.47 -20.86
CA SER A 302 31.03 5.54 -20.17
C SER A 302 30.48 5.09 -18.80
N ILE A 303 30.43 3.78 -18.54
CA ILE A 303 30.00 3.22 -17.26
C ILE A 303 31.20 3.31 -16.29
N LYS A 304 31.31 4.46 -15.61
CA LYS A 304 32.36 4.73 -14.62
C LYS A 304 31.78 4.74 -13.22
N GLU A 305 32.48 4.07 -12.31
CA GLU A 305 32.29 4.21 -10.87
C GLU A 305 32.82 5.56 -10.37
#